data_AF-X1NXI3-F1
#
_entry.id   AF-X1NXI3-F1
#
_cell.length_a   1.000
_cell.length_b   1.000
_cell.length_c   1.000
_cell.angle_alpha   90.00
_cell.angle_beta   90.00
_cell.angle_gamma   90.00
#
_symmetry.space_group_name_H-M   'P 1'
#
loop_
_entity.id
_entity.type
_entity.pdbx_description
1 polymer ?
#
loop_
_entity_poly.entity_id
_entity_poly.type
_entity_poly.pdbx_seq_one_letter_code
_entity_poly.pdbx_strand_id
1 'polypeptide(L)'
;MRLRAEGPNHVWSYDFVEDRTHDGRKFRMLCVIDEFTHEALVIRVKRKLNSIDVLETLADLMILRGAVRLCSPDNGPELIA
;
A
#
# COMPACT_ATOMS: atom_id res chain seq x y z
N MET A 1 -2.98 17.81 1.36
CA MET A 1 -2.09 18.10 2.50
C MET A 1 -1.55 16.76 2.99
N ARG A 2 -0.27 16.45 2.75
CA ARG A 2 0.37 15.19 3.19
C ARG A 2 0.46 15.20 4.71
N LEU A 3 0.00 14.14 5.37
CA LEU A 3 0.11 14.00 6.82
C LEU A 3 1.60 13.90 7.19
N ARG A 4 2.06 14.68 8.17
CA ARG A 4 3.42 14.59 8.68
C ARG A 4 3.49 13.46 9.69
N ALA A 5 4.34 12.46 9.45
CA ALA A 5 4.62 11.42 10.42
C ALA A 5 5.51 11.96 11.55
N GLU A 6 5.16 11.64 12.80
CA GLU A 6 5.88 12.08 14.01
C GLU A 6 6.62 10.95 14.73
N GLY A 7 6.44 9.71 14.27
CA GLY A 7 7.10 8.52 14.80
C GLY A 7 6.76 7.26 14.00
N PRO A 8 7.42 6.12 14.29
CA PRO A 8 7.13 4.85 13.64
C PRO A 8 5.67 4.43 13.84
N ASN A 9 5.07 3.84 12.80
CA ASN A 9 3.67 3.43 12.74
C ASN A 9 2.67 4.57 13.00
N HIS A 10 3.04 5.84 12.76
CA HIS A 10 2.08 6.96 12.87
C HIS A 10 1.29 7.16 11.57
N VAL A 11 2.00 7.23 10.44
CA VAL A 11 1.40 7.45 9.12
C VAL A 11 1.98 6.43 8.15
N TRP A 12 1.12 5.72 7.44
CA TRP A 12 1.52 4.86 6.33
C TRP A 12 1.05 5.46 5.02
N SER A 13 1.91 5.35 4.01
CA SER A 13 1.51 5.53 2.61
C SER A 13 1.39 4.20 1.91
N TYR A 14 0.50 4.12 0.93
CA TYR A 14 0.41 2.95 0.07
C TYR A 14 0.26 3.35 -1.39
N ASP A 15 0.86 2.59 -2.31
CA ASP A 15 0.76 2.84 -3.75
C ASP A 15 0.72 1.52 -4.54
N PHE A 16 0.36 1.62 -5.81
CA PHE A 16 0.30 0.49 -6.74
C PHE A 16 1.37 0.61 -7.82
N VAL A 17 2.16 -0.43 -7.97
CA VAL A 17 3.13 -0.56 -9.06
C VAL A 17 2.67 -1.67 -10.01
N GLU A 18 2.55 -1.37 -11.30
CA GLU A 18 2.24 -2.35 -12.35
C GLU A 18 3.51 -2.69 -13.13
N ASP A 19 3.73 -3.98 -13.40
CA ASP A 19 4.82 -4.46 -14.23
C ASP A 19 4.41 -5.75 -14.99
N ARG A 20 5.31 -6.31 -15.79
CA ARG A 20 5.10 -7.52 -16.58
C ARG A 20 6.21 -8.55 -16.35
N THR A 21 5.81 -9.82 -16.31
CA THR A 21 6.78 -10.93 -16.34
C THR A 21 7.43 -11.04 -17.71
N HIS A 22 8.52 -11.80 -17.83
CA HIS A 22 9.25 -11.98 -19.10
C HIS A 22 8.37 -12.48 -20.26
N ASP A 23 7.30 -13.22 -19.97
CA ASP A 23 6.30 -13.70 -20.92
C ASP A 23 5.20 -12.66 -21.23
N GLY A 24 5.42 -11.40 -20.85
CA GLY A 24 4.55 -10.26 -21.14
C GLY A 24 3.30 -10.15 -20.27
N ARG A 25 3.07 -11.08 -19.33
CA ARG A 25 1.85 -11.05 -18.52
C ARG A 25 1.96 -10.04 -17.38
N LYS A 26 0.95 -9.17 -17.27
CA LYS A 26 0.88 -8.12 -16.25
C LYS A 26 0.71 -8.67 -14.84
N PHE A 27 1.26 -7.94 -13.87
CA PHE A 27 0.95 -8.08 -12.45
C PHE A 27 0.99 -6.70 -11.78
N ARG A 28 0.34 -6.61 -10.61
CA ARG A 28 0.34 -5.41 -9.78
C ARG A 28 0.87 -5.73 -8.39
N MET A 29 1.47 -4.72 -7.78
CA MET A 29 2.03 -4.75 -6.44
C MET A 29 1.39 -3.64 -5.63
N LEU A 30 0.79 -3.96 -4.49
CA LEU A 30 0.46 -2.98 -3.46
C LEU A 30 1.67 -2.85 -2.54
N CYS A 31 2.25 -1.66 -2.50
CA CYS A 31 3.36 -1.33 -1.61
C CYS A 31 2.80 -0.48 -0.46
N VAL A 32 3.05 -0.86 0.80
CA VAL A 32 2.75 -0.02 1.97
C VAL A 32 4.05 0.30 2.69
N ILE A 33 4.25 1.57 3.00
CA ILE A 33 5.48 2.09 3.58
C ILE A 33 5.12 2.93 4.81
N ASP A 34 5.92 2.79 5.86
CA ASP A 34 5.89 3.69 7.00
C ASP A 34 6.59 5.02 6.68
N GLU A 35 5.88 6.14 6.78
CA GLU A 35 6.38 7.45 6.36
C GLU A 35 7.48 8.02 7.27
N PHE A 36 7.62 7.52 8.51
CA PHE A 36 8.65 8.01 9.43
C PHE A 36 9.96 7.26 9.24
N THR A 37 9.90 5.94 9.15
CA THR A 37 11.05 5.04 9.08
C THR A 37 11.48 4.73 7.66
N HIS A 38 10.60 4.95 6.67
CA HIS A 38 10.72 4.44 5.31
C HIS A 38 10.80 2.89 5.23
N GLU A 39 10.31 2.18 6.25
CA GLU A 39 10.20 0.71 6.22
C GLU A 39 9.10 0.30 5.23
N ALA A 40 9.43 -0.63 4.31
CA ALA A 40 8.42 -1.29 3.49
C ALA A 40 7.69 -2.36 4.34
N LEU A 41 6.47 -2.04 4.77
CA LEU A 41 5.68 -2.88 5.68
C LEU A 41 5.13 -4.11 4.98
N VAL A 42 4.74 -3.97 3.70
CA VAL A 42 4.29 -5.07 2.86
C VAL A 42 4.45 -4.71 1.38
N ILE A 43 4.74 -5.73 0.57
CA ILE A 43 4.62 -5.69 -0.88
C ILE A 43 3.75 -6.87 -1.31
N ARG A 44 2.47 -6.61 -1.63
CA ARG A 44 1.52 -7.64 -2.03
C ARG A 44 1.43 -7.73 -3.54
N VAL A 45 1.92 -8.83 -4.11
CA VAL A 45 1.95 -9.07 -5.55
C VAL A 45 0.79 -9.96 -5.99
N LYS A 46 -0.05 -9.50 -6.93
CA LYS A 46 -1.08 -10.33 -7.58
C LYS A 46 -1.25 -9.97 -9.06
N ARG A 47 -1.78 -10.91 -9.85
CA ARG A 47 -2.13 -10.65 -11.27
C ARG A 47 -3.31 -9.67 -11.40
N LYS A 48 -4.23 -9.70 -10.45
CA LYS A 48 -5.31 -8.74 -10.26
C LYS A 48 -5.38 -8.44 -8.77
N LEU A 49 -5.25 -7.17 -8.41
CA LEU A 49 -5.51 -6.67 -7.06
C LEU A 49 -6.89 -5.99 -7.09
N ASN A 50 -7.76 -6.37 -6.18
CA ASN A 50 -9.05 -5.71 -5.98
C ASN A 50 -9.07 -4.99 -4.62
N SER A 51 -10.16 -4.26 -4.35
CA SER A 51 -10.34 -3.51 -3.11
C SER A 51 -10.33 -4.39 -1.85
N ILE A 52 -10.79 -5.64 -1.95
CA ILE A 52 -10.76 -6.60 -0.83
C ILE A 52 -9.33 -6.96 -0.49
N ASP A 53 -8.48 -7.22 -1.50
CA ASP A 53 -7.06 -7.51 -1.28
C ASP A 53 -6.33 -6.38 -0.54
N VAL A 54 -6.68 -5.13 -0.87
CA VAL A 54 -6.12 -3.94 -0.23
C VAL A 54 -6.61 -3.85 1.21
N LEU A 55 -7.92 -4.02 1.43
CA LEU A 55 -8.53 -3.96 2.75
C LEU A 55 -7.96 -5.03 3.69
N GLU A 56 -7.87 -6.28 3.22
CA GLU A 56 -7.29 -7.39 3.99
C GLU A 56 -5.83 -7.09 4.35
N THR A 57 -5.03 -6.64 3.38
CA THR A 57 -3.62 -6.31 3.60
C THR A 57 -3.46 -5.20 4.65
N LEU A 58 -4.27 -4.14 4.58
CA LEU A 58 -4.22 -3.04 5.54
C LEU A 58 -4.75 -3.46 6.92
N ALA A 59 -5.80 -4.27 6.97
CA ALA A 59 -6.35 -4.80 8.22
C ALA A 59 -5.33 -5.70 8.94
N ASP A 60 -4.68 -6.60 8.22
CA ASP A 60 -3.62 -7.47 8.77
C ASP A 60 -2.47 -6.65 9.35
N LEU A 61 -2.03 -5.60 8.63
CA LEU A 61 -0.99 -4.70 9.14
C LEU A 61 -1.44 -3.95 10.40
N MET A 62 -2.69 -3.47 10.45
CA MET A 62 -3.22 -2.80 11.64
C MET A 62 -3.32 -3.73 12.85
N ILE A 63 -3.65 -5.01 12.65
CA ILE A 63 -3.65 -6.03 13.71
C ILE A 63 -2.22 -6.23 14.24
N LEU A 64 -1.23 -6.30 13.35
CA LEU A 64 0.16 -6.57 13.72
C LEU A 64 0.87 -5.38 14.35
N ARG A 65 0.55 -4.15 13.94
CA ARG A 65 1.34 -2.93 14.26
C ARG A 65 0.55 -1.83 14.96
N GLY A 66 -0.76 -1.95 15.08
CA GLY A 66 -1.64 -0.96 15.72
C GLY A 66 -2.35 -0.02 14.75
N ALA A 67 -3.20 0.84 15.30
CA ALA A 67 -3.99 1.80 14.53
C ALA A 67 -3.14 2.97 14.04
N VAL A 68 -3.28 3.30 12.75
CA VAL A 68 -2.47 4.31 12.06
C VAL A 68 -3.33 5.23 11.21
N ARG A 69 -2.76 6.35 10.75
CA ARG A 69 -3.36 7.12 9.66
C ARG A 69 -2.85 6.61 8.32
N LEU A 70 -3.75 6.49 7.34
CA LEU A 70 -3.42 6.10 5.97
C LEU A 70 -3.47 7.32 5.05
N CYS A 71 -2.47 7.46 4.18
CA CYS A 71 -2.55 8.38 3.05
C CYS A 71 -2.24 7.65 1.74
N SER A 72 -3.11 7.83 0.74
CA SER A 72 -2.76 7.50 -0.65
C SER A 72 -1.91 8.65 -1.21
N PRO A 73 -0.74 8.41 -1.81
CA PRO A 73 0.00 9.42 -2.54
C PRO A 73 -0.69 9.69 -3.87
N ASP A 74 -1.69 10.57 -3.86
CA ASP A 74 -2.31 11.35 -4.96
C ASP A 74 -2.51 10.71 -6.37
N ASN A 75 -2.37 9.39 -6.54
CA ASN A 75 -2.82 8.67 -7.73
C ASN A 75 -4.33 8.47 -7.59
N GLY A 76 -5.09 9.24 -8.37
CA GLY A 76 -6.54 9.42 -8.25
C GLY A 76 -7.42 8.17 -8.23
N PRO A 77 -8.75 8.32 -8.14
CA PRO A 77 -9.72 7.23 -7.94
C PRO A 77 -9.78 6.16 -9.05
N GLU A 78 -8.95 6.25 -10.09
CA GLU A 78 -8.87 5.29 -11.20
C GLU A 78 -8.24 3.94 -10.82
N LEU A 79 -7.73 3.78 -9.59
CA LEU A 79 -7.12 2.54 -9.11
C LEU A 79 -8.08 1.60 -8.35
N ILE A 80 -9.33 2.01 -8.13
CA ILE A 80 -10.36 1.22 -7.39
C ILE A 80 -11.54 0.82 -8.31
N ALA A 81 -11.50 1.14 -9.61
CA ALA A 81 -12.54 0.75 -10.58
C ALA A 81 -12.28 -0.62 -11.22
#